data_AF-A0A3B1C4A0-F1
#
_entry.id   AF-A0A3B1C4A0-F1
#
_cell.length_a   1.000
_cell.length_b   1.000
_cell.length_c   1.000
_cell.angle_alpha   90.00
_cell.angle_beta   90.00
_cell.angle_gamma   90.00
#
_symmetry.space_group_name_H-M   'P 1'
#
loop_
_entity.id
_entity.type
_entity.pdbx_description
1 polymer ?
#
loop_
_entity_poly.entity_id
_entity_poly.type
_entity_poly.pdbx_seq_one_letter_code
_entity_poly.pdbx_strand_id
1 'polypeptide(L)'
;MSETEKAIYRLVLHPQDANCIPESTEIVRLALQAAEFIGEIHLETGVEDKSGNAAQDFLVGERFLQLLTFMGCSPNINLEPQYHGDHDFCHIRMSPLLAQPQFRSHERDVFARCPECGRRDNDWRARLEDWQVNSSQINYQCPHCHQSMSLYDLRWRQQAGFARFFIDVFSIFPQEAIPTDNLLGVLNKTCAQPWNYFFTNR
;
A
#
# COMPACT_ATOMS: atom_id res chain seq x y z
N MET A 1 -25.88 -8.18 -20.12
CA MET A 1 -25.03 -9.02 -19.25
C MET A 1 -23.86 -8.13 -18.88
N SER A 2 -23.82 -7.59 -17.66
CA SER A 2 -22.77 -6.63 -17.29
C SER A 2 -21.46 -7.38 -17.17
N GLU A 3 -20.44 -6.91 -17.88
CA GLU A 3 -19.06 -7.31 -17.60
C GLU A 3 -18.83 -7.08 -16.11
N THR A 4 -18.54 -8.14 -15.39
CA THR A 4 -18.15 -8.03 -13.98
C THR A 4 -16.75 -7.44 -14.02
N GLU A 5 -16.60 -6.17 -13.64
CA GLU A 5 -15.30 -5.49 -13.58
C GLU A 5 -14.33 -6.39 -12.79
N LYS A 6 -13.26 -6.84 -13.46
CA LYS A 6 -12.29 -7.78 -12.90
C LYS A 6 -11.59 -7.07 -11.75
N ALA A 7 -11.76 -7.57 -10.53
CA ALA A 7 -11.10 -7.00 -9.36
C ALA A 7 -9.57 -7.00 -9.55
N ILE A 8 -8.96 -5.83 -9.43
CA ILE A 8 -7.52 -5.62 -9.57
C ILE A 8 -6.89 -5.75 -8.19
N TYR A 9 -6.24 -6.89 -7.96
CA TYR A 9 -5.52 -7.16 -6.72
C TYR A 9 -4.15 -6.50 -6.73
N ARG A 10 -3.77 -5.98 -5.56
CA ARG A 10 -2.46 -5.38 -5.34
C ARG A 10 -1.98 -5.59 -3.92
N LEU A 11 -0.67 -5.79 -3.81
CA LEU A 11 0.10 -5.63 -2.58
C LEU A 11 0.45 -4.15 -2.45
N VAL A 12 0.15 -3.54 -1.32
CA VAL A 12 0.38 -2.12 -1.06
C VAL A 12 1.44 -1.99 0.02
N LEU A 13 2.55 -1.34 -0.30
CA LEU A 13 3.59 -0.97 0.66
C LEU A 13 3.35 0.45 1.16
N HIS A 14 3.52 0.67 2.45
CA HIS A 14 3.36 1.99 3.05
C HIS A 14 4.23 2.18 4.30
N PRO A 15 4.57 3.42 4.65
CA PRO A 15 5.24 3.69 5.92
C PRO A 15 4.33 3.35 7.12
N GLN A 16 4.90 2.83 8.22
CA GLN A 16 4.14 2.43 9.41
C GLN A 16 3.49 3.62 10.11
N ASP A 17 4.20 4.74 10.30
CA ASP A 17 3.59 6.01 10.68
C ASP A 17 2.86 6.61 9.47
N ALA A 18 1.54 6.72 9.60
CA ALA A 18 0.65 7.24 8.56
C ALA A 18 0.95 8.69 8.16
N ASN A 19 1.56 9.49 9.04
CA ASN A 19 1.88 10.90 8.79
C ASN A 19 3.24 11.10 8.12
N CYS A 20 4.08 10.07 8.13
CA CYS A 20 5.39 10.16 7.54
C CYS A 20 5.28 10.29 6.02
N ILE A 21 6.12 11.18 5.51
CA ILE A 21 6.35 11.37 4.10
C ILE A 21 7.85 11.24 3.84
N PRO A 22 8.26 10.52 2.79
CA PRO A 22 9.63 10.65 2.31
C PRO A 22 9.85 12.10 1.86
N GLU A 23 11.10 12.55 1.88
CA GLU A 23 11.47 13.91 1.45
C GLU A 23 11.04 14.21 0.01
N SER A 24 11.08 13.20 -0.86
CA SER A 24 10.51 13.25 -2.20
C SER A 24 10.16 11.85 -2.70
N THR A 25 9.29 11.77 -3.71
CA THR A 25 9.05 10.51 -4.44
C THR A 25 10.34 10.02 -5.13
N GLU A 26 11.18 10.94 -5.56
CA GLU A 26 12.45 10.68 -6.23
C GLU A 26 13.44 9.88 -5.38
N ILE A 27 13.56 10.20 -4.08
CA ILE A 27 14.43 9.44 -3.16
C ILE A 27 13.98 7.99 -3.04
N VAL A 28 12.67 7.75 -2.97
CA VAL A 28 12.13 6.39 -2.94
C VAL A 28 12.37 5.69 -4.26
N ARG A 29 12.15 6.38 -5.39
CA ARG A 29 12.38 5.84 -6.74
C ARG A 29 13.82 5.40 -6.92
N LEU A 30 14.78 6.25 -6.58
CA LEU A 30 16.21 5.95 -6.67
C LEU A 30 16.60 4.78 -5.76
N ALA A 31 16.06 4.71 -4.54
CA ALA A 31 16.32 3.61 -3.62
C ALA A 31 15.80 2.26 -4.18
N LEU A 32 14.60 2.25 -4.77
CA LEU A 32 14.02 1.05 -5.36
C LEU A 32 14.70 0.64 -6.67
N GLN A 33 15.16 1.59 -7.48
CA GLN A 33 15.98 1.31 -8.66
C GLN A 33 17.34 0.74 -8.30
N ALA A 34 18.02 1.32 -7.31
CA ALA A 34 19.31 0.81 -6.83
C ALA A 34 19.19 -0.60 -6.22
N ALA A 35 18.01 -0.95 -5.70
CA ALA A 35 17.71 -2.30 -5.23
C ALA A 35 17.27 -3.25 -6.36
N GLU A 36 17.11 -2.74 -7.59
CA GLU A 36 16.58 -3.46 -8.76
C GLU A 36 15.17 -4.03 -8.50
N PHE A 37 14.38 -3.33 -7.67
CA PHE A 37 12.97 -3.66 -7.42
C PHE A 37 12.06 -3.11 -8.53
N ILE A 38 12.34 -1.88 -8.97
CA ILE A 38 11.66 -1.22 -10.10
C ILE A 38 12.64 -1.07 -11.27
N GLY A 39 12.12 -1.17 -12.48
CA GLY A 39 12.83 -0.97 -13.73
C GLY A 39 12.56 0.40 -14.34
N GLU A 40 12.37 0.42 -15.66
CA GLU A 40 12.07 1.62 -16.44
C GLU A 40 10.64 2.14 -16.17
N ILE A 41 10.43 3.43 -16.43
CA ILE A 41 9.11 4.05 -16.37
C ILE A 41 8.27 3.46 -17.51
N HIS A 42 7.12 2.88 -17.18
CA HIS A 42 6.23 2.25 -18.13
C HIS A 42 5.20 3.24 -18.70
N LEU A 43 4.59 4.06 -17.83
CA LEU A 43 3.59 5.06 -18.21
C LEU A 43 3.66 6.26 -17.25
N GLU A 44 3.71 7.47 -17.81
CA GLU A 44 3.32 8.67 -17.09
C GLU A 44 1.78 8.69 -17.04
N THR A 45 1.17 8.26 -15.93
CA THR A 45 -0.29 8.37 -15.84
C THR A 45 -0.67 9.84 -15.81
N GLY A 46 -1.38 10.30 -16.85
CA GLY A 46 -1.87 11.67 -17.01
C GLY A 46 -2.96 12.09 -16.01
N VAL A 47 -2.94 11.56 -14.79
CA VAL A 47 -3.78 12.05 -13.68
C VAL A 47 -2.92 12.96 -12.83
N GLU A 48 -2.83 14.21 -13.28
CA GLU A 48 -2.23 15.30 -12.53
C GLU A 48 -3.07 15.59 -11.29
N ASP A 49 -2.47 15.45 -10.10
CA ASP A 49 -2.91 16.17 -8.91
C ASP A 49 -2.84 17.69 -9.20
N LYS A 50 -3.75 18.50 -8.63
CA LYS A 50 -3.71 19.98 -8.64
C LYS A 50 -2.38 20.60 -8.14
N SER A 51 -1.44 19.78 -7.70
CA SER A 51 -0.09 20.08 -7.20
C SER A 51 1.03 19.67 -8.18
N GLY A 52 0.71 19.12 -9.35
CA GLY A 52 1.68 18.78 -10.41
C GLY A 52 2.49 17.49 -10.19
N ASN A 53 2.21 16.70 -9.15
CA ASN A 53 2.83 15.39 -8.95
C ASN A 53 1.86 14.28 -9.39
N ALA A 54 2.12 13.67 -10.54
CA ALA A 54 1.36 12.53 -11.04
C ALA A 54 1.85 11.21 -10.42
N ALA A 55 0.99 10.19 -10.39
CA ALA A 55 1.43 8.84 -10.09
C ALA A 55 2.34 8.31 -11.22
N GLN A 56 3.36 7.54 -10.85
CA GLN A 56 4.33 7.00 -11.79
C GLN A 56 4.26 5.48 -11.81
N ASP A 57 4.15 4.90 -13.01
CA ASP A 57 4.18 3.46 -13.22
C ASP A 57 5.54 2.99 -13.71
N PHE A 58 5.99 1.88 -13.16
CA PHE A 58 7.28 1.26 -13.45
C PHE A 58 7.09 -0.20 -13.81
N LEU A 59 7.92 -0.68 -14.73
CA LEU A 59 8.16 -2.10 -14.90
C LEU A 59 8.82 -2.67 -13.63
N VAL A 60 8.72 -3.97 -13.44
CA VAL A 60 9.47 -4.65 -12.37
C VAL A 60 10.97 -4.67 -12.68
N GLY A 61 11.80 -4.58 -11.66
CA GLY A 61 13.26 -4.69 -11.80
C GLY A 61 13.77 -6.13 -11.78
N GLU A 62 15.04 -6.32 -12.12
CA GLU A 62 15.67 -7.65 -12.23
C GLU A 62 15.63 -8.48 -10.93
N ARG A 63 15.63 -7.81 -9.77
CA ARG A 63 15.58 -8.46 -8.45
C ARG A 63 14.18 -8.45 -7.84
N PHE A 64 13.15 -8.07 -8.58
CA PHE A 64 11.76 -8.06 -8.11
C PHE A 64 11.35 -9.38 -7.44
N LEU A 65 11.56 -10.51 -8.12
CA LEU A 65 11.23 -11.84 -7.59
C LEU A 65 12.09 -12.28 -6.39
N GLN A 66 13.24 -11.64 -6.16
CA GLN A 66 14.10 -11.89 -5.00
C GLN A 66 13.68 -11.03 -3.79
N LEU A 67 13.00 -9.91 -4.05
CA LEU A 67 12.59 -8.93 -3.05
C LEU A 67 11.17 -9.15 -2.54
N LEU A 68 10.39 -10.00 -3.23
CA LEU A 68 9.14 -10.57 -2.76
C LEU A 68 9.28 -12.08 -2.58
N THR A 69 8.80 -12.60 -1.44
CA THR A 69 8.64 -14.03 -1.22
C THR A 69 7.28 -14.48 -1.73
N PHE A 70 7.28 -15.33 -2.76
CA PHE A 70 6.05 -15.89 -3.31
C PHE A 70 5.68 -17.21 -2.62
N MET A 71 4.43 -17.33 -2.19
CA MET A 71 3.88 -18.52 -1.56
C MET A 71 3.23 -19.42 -2.61
N GLY A 72 3.92 -20.51 -3.00
CA GLY A 72 3.42 -21.47 -3.98
C GLY A 72 4.54 -22.10 -4.80
N CYS A 73 4.24 -23.16 -5.56
CA CYS A 73 5.27 -23.90 -6.32
C CYS A 73 5.59 -23.30 -7.70
N SER A 74 4.74 -22.40 -8.24
CA SER A 74 4.95 -21.76 -9.54
C SER A 74 3.93 -20.62 -9.75
N PRO A 75 4.14 -19.41 -9.23
CA PRO A 75 3.26 -18.29 -9.52
C PRO A 75 3.41 -17.91 -11.00
N ASN A 76 2.32 -17.93 -11.77
CA ASN A 76 2.32 -17.51 -13.16
C ASN A 76 2.13 -15.98 -13.21
N ILE A 77 3.20 -15.24 -12.94
CA ILE A 77 3.18 -13.79 -12.91
C ILE A 77 3.61 -13.28 -14.28
N ASN A 78 2.71 -12.54 -14.94
CA ASN A 78 3.08 -11.84 -16.15
C ASN A 78 3.88 -10.59 -15.76
N LEU A 79 5.17 -10.52 -16.09
CA LEU A 79 6.06 -9.39 -15.73
C LEU A 79 6.18 -8.34 -16.83
N GLU A 80 5.71 -8.65 -18.04
CA GLU A 80 5.83 -7.80 -19.21
C GLU A 80 4.46 -7.54 -19.84
N PRO A 81 4.22 -6.33 -20.37
CA PRO A 81 3.03 -6.06 -21.16
C PRO A 81 3.07 -6.89 -22.45
N GLN A 82 1.96 -7.54 -22.80
CA GLN A 82 1.89 -8.34 -24.02
C GLN A 82 1.62 -7.49 -25.27
N TYR A 83 1.05 -6.30 -25.09
CA TYR A 83 0.73 -5.34 -26.14
C TYR A 83 0.71 -3.91 -25.60
N HIS A 84 0.71 -2.93 -26.50
CA HIS A 84 0.65 -1.52 -26.11
C HIS A 84 -0.69 -1.19 -25.42
N GLY A 85 -0.63 -0.65 -24.20
CA GLY A 85 -1.81 -0.39 -23.37
C GLY A 85 -2.31 -1.61 -22.60
N ASP A 86 -1.52 -2.69 -22.55
CA ASP A 86 -1.78 -3.78 -21.61
C ASP A 86 -1.59 -3.29 -20.17
N HIS A 87 -2.58 -3.56 -19.32
CA HIS A 87 -2.55 -3.25 -17.89
C HIS A 87 -2.69 -4.52 -17.03
N ASP A 88 -2.83 -5.71 -17.65
CA ASP A 88 -3.00 -7.01 -16.99
C ASP A 88 -1.65 -7.72 -16.84
N PHE A 89 -0.69 -7.00 -16.28
CA PHE A 89 0.64 -7.50 -15.93
C PHE A 89 1.10 -6.91 -14.59
N CYS A 90 2.14 -7.50 -14.01
CA CYS A 90 2.73 -7.04 -12.77
C CYS A 90 3.56 -5.79 -13.02
N HIS A 91 3.11 -4.68 -12.45
CA HIS A 91 3.80 -3.39 -12.50
C HIS A 91 3.72 -2.71 -11.14
N ILE A 92 4.55 -1.69 -10.96
CA ILE A 92 4.68 -0.98 -9.69
C ILE A 92 4.26 0.46 -9.90
N ARG A 93 3.35 0.96 -9.05
CA ARG A 93 2.92 2.36 -9.06
C ARG A 93 3.31 3.06 -7.78
N MET A 94 3.92 4.22 -7.90
CA MET A 94 4.13 5.13 -6.78
C MET A 94 3.05 6.20 -6.78
N SER A 95 2.34 6.35 -5.66
CA SER A 95 1.37 7.44 -5.51
C SER A 95 2.09 8.80 -5.42
N PRO A 96 1.42 9.93 -5.69
CA PRO A 96 1.93 11.22 -5.24
C PRO A 96 2.01 11.27 -3.70
N LEU A 97 2.74 12.26 -3.19
CA LEU A 97 2.76 12.59 -1.76
C LEU A 97 1.45 13.30 -1.39
N LEU A 98 0.68 12.69 -0.51
CA LEU A 98 -0.61 13.20 -0.08
C LEU A 98 -0.44 14.24 1.04
N ALA A 99 -1.25 15.29 0.98
CA ALA A 99 -1.27 16.34 2.02
C ALA A 99 -1.72 15.78 3.39
N GLN A 100 -2.60 14.78 3.41
CA GLN A 100 -3.12 14.13 4.61
C GLN A 100 -3.16 12.61 4.43
N PRO A 101 -3.08 11.83 5.53
CA PRO A 101 -3.17 10.38 5.44
C PRO A 101 -4.48 9.95 4.77
N GLN A 102 -4.43 8.93 3.93
CA GLN A 102 -5.59 8.27 3.36
C GLN A 102 -5.73 6.86 3.93
N PHE A 103 -6.97 6.42 4.12
CA PHE A 103 -7.28 5.03 4.42
C PHE A 103 -7.46 4.25 3.11
N ARG A 104 -6.79 3.12 3.00
CA ARG A 104 -6.98 2.16 1.90
C ARG A 104 -7.23 0.79 2.47
N SER A 105 -8.13 0.05 1.85
CA SER A 105 -8.49 -1.30 2.31
C SER A 105 -8.96 -2.20 1.19
N HIS A 106 -9.03 -3.49 1.50
CA HIS A 106 -9.84 -4.46 0.77
C HIS A 106 -11.34 -4.11 0.92
N GLU A 107 -12.17 -4.42 -0.08
CA GLU A 107 -13.55 -3.89 -0.14
C GLU A 107 -14.51 -4.47 0.92
N ARG A 108 -14.42 -5.77 1.22
CA ARG A 108 -15.57 -6.47 1.85
C ARG A 108 -15.38 -6.95 3.29
N ASP A 109 -14.17 -7.33 3.72
CA ASP A 109 -13.99 -8.06 4.99
C ASP A 109 -12.87 -7.54 5.87
N VAL A 110 -12.81 -6.23 6.05
CA VAL A 110 -11.81 -5.56 6.89
C VAL A 110 -12.28 -5.54 8.35
N PHE A 111 -11.34 -5.76 9.26
CA PHE A 111 -11.57 -5.52 10.68
C PHE A 111 -10.37 -4.89 11.37
N ALA A 112 -10.65 -4.00 12.31
CA ALA A 112 -9.66 -3.40 13.17
C ALA A 112 -9.55 -4.16 14.51
N ARG A 113 -8.34 -4.30 15.02
CA ARG A 113 -8.08 -4.83 16.36
C ARG A 113 -7.23 -3.87 17.17
N CYS A 114 -7.53 -3.80 18.46
CA CYS A 114 -6.68 -3.09 19.40
C CYS A 114 -5.26 -3.72 19.43
N PRO A 115 -4.19 -2.93 19.27
CA PRO A 115 -2.81 -3.41 19.46
C PRO A 115 -2.60 -3.98 20.86
N GLU A 116 -3.14 -3.34 21.90
CA GLU A 116 -2.95 -3.76 23.30
C GLU A 116 -3.69 -5.04 23.67
N CYS A 117 -5.03 -5.08 23.54
CA CYS A 117 -5.82 -6.22 24.01
C CYS A 117 -6.17 -7.23 22.92
N GLY A 118 -5.89 -6.94 21.65
CA GLY A 118 -6.17 -7.83 20.51
C GLY A 118 -7.65 -8.01 20.15
N ARG A 119 -8.57 -7.43 20.93
CA ARG A 119 -10.01 -7.49 20.66
C ARG A 119 -10.38 -6.67 19.43
N ARG A 120 -11.38 -7.18 18.70
CA ARG A 120 -11.93 -6.53 17.51
C ARG A 120 -12.73 -5.31 17.93
N ASP A 121 -12.57 -4.23 17.18
CA ASP A 121 -13.51 -3.12 17.18
C ASP A 121 -14.60 -3.40 16.15
N ASN A 122 -15.86 -3.39 16.56
CA ASN A 122 -17.00 -3.58 15.67
C ASN A 122 -17.49 -2.26 15.07
N ASP A 123 -17.19 -1.13 15.71
CA ASP A 123 -17.64 0.22 15.33
C ASP A 123 -16.55 1.02 14.61
N TRP A 124 -15.47 0.35 14.18
CA TRP A 124 -14.34 0.98 13.50
C TRP A 124 -14.76 1.78 12.26
N ARG A 125 -15.82 1.33 11.54
CA ARG A 125 -16.32 2.00 10.34
C ARG A 125 -16.88 3.38 10.65
N ALA A 126 -17.71 3.50 11.69
CA ALA A 126 -18.25 4.78 12.11
C ALA A 126 -17.12 5.74 12.51
N ARG A 127 -16.10 5.25 13.22
CA ARG A 127 -14.92 6.07 13.57
C ARG A 127 -14.12 6.50 12.35
N LEU A 128 -14.03 5.64 11.32
CA LEU A 128 -13.40 5.99 10.06
C LEU A 128 -14.20 7.07 9.31
N GLU A 129 -15.52 6.95 9.27
CA GLU A 129 -16.42 7.95 8.67
C GLU A 129 -16.27 9.30 9.38
N ASP A 130 -16.25 9.31 10.72
CA ASP A 130 -16.00 10.52 11.52
C ASP A 130 -14.63 11.14 11.20
N TRP A 131 -13.59 10.31 11.10
CA TRP A 131 -12.25 10.75 10.71
C TRP A 131 -12.19 11.28 9.26
N GLN A 132 -12.95 10.71 8.33
CA GLN A 132 -13.02 11.19 6.95
C GLN A 132 -13.67 12.58 6.86
N VAL A 133 -14.63 12.88 7.73
CA VAL A 133 -15.24 14.21 7.86
C VAL A 133 -14.29 15.19 8.55
N ASN A 134 -13.55 14.72 9.57
CA ASN A 134 -12.59 15.52 10.30
C ASN A 134 -11.31 14.73 10.58
N SER A 135 -10.30 14.92 9.72
CA SER A 135 -9.04 14.16 9.77
C SER A 135 -8.19 14.44 11.02
N SER A 136 -8.55 15.43 11.84
CA SER A 136 -7.95 15.65 13.16
C SER A 136 -8.49 14.71 14.25
N GLN A 137 -9.62 14.02 14.02
CA GLN A 137 -10.21 13.02 14.92
C GLN A 137 -9.45 11.68 14.83
N ILE A 138 -8.18 11.70 15.24
CA ILE A 138 -7.32 10.52 15.24
C ILE A 138 -7.33 9.79 16.58
N ASN A 139 -7.86 10.39 17.64
CA ASN A 139 -7.86 9.78 18.96
C ASN A 139 -8.81 8.58 19.00
N TYR A 140 -8.25 7.42 19.31
CA TYR A 140 -8.96 6.18 19.49
C TYR A 140 -8.88 5.74 20.95
N GLN A 141 -10.03 5.44 21.56
CA GLN A 141 -10.08 4.76 22.84
C GLN A 141 -10.69 3.37 22.66
N CYS A 142 -9.95 2.34 23.07
CA CYS A 142 -10.44 0.97 22.95
C CYS A 142 -11.65 0.73 23.87
N PRO A 143 -12.80 0.25 23.36
CA PRO A 143 -13.99 0.02 24.18
C PRO A 143 -13.86 -1.18 25.13
N HIS A 144 -12.79 -1.97 25.02
CA HIS A 144 -12.58 -3.16 25.85
C HIS A 144 -11.51 -2.97 26.93
N CYS A 145 -10.37 -2.36 26.60
CA CYS A 145 -9.26 -2.15 27.53
C CYS A 145 -9.05 -0.69 27.92
N HIS A 146 -9.82 0.24 27.35
CA HIS A 146 -9.80 1.68 27.63
C HIS A 146 -8.48 2.41 27.32
N GLN A 147 -7.51 1.73 26.72
CA GLN A 147 -6.28 2.36 26.26
C GLN A 147 -6.58 3.38 25.16
N SER A 148 -5.98 4.55 25.29
CA SER A 148 -5.96 5.60 24.27
C SER A 148 -4.76 5.43 23.34
N MET A 149 -4.97 5.60 22.04
CA MET A 149 -3.99 5.49 20.96
C MET A 149 -4.50 6.24 19.72
N SER A 150 -3.76 6.20 18.61
CA SER A 150 -4.25 6.72 17.33
C SER A 150 -5.14 5.69 16.62
N LEU A 151 -6.09 6.16 15.82
CA LEU A 151 -6.84 5.36 14.86
C LEU A 151 -5.89 4.66 13.87
N TYR A 152 -4.74 5.27 13.58
CA TYR A 152 -3.69 4.71 12.72
C TYR A 152 -3.00 3.50 13.35
N ASP A 153 -2.99 3.39 14.68
CA ASP A 153 -2.33 2.29 15.42
C ASP A 153 -3.16 1.00 15.46
N LEU A 154 -4.40 1.05 14.97
CA LEU A 154 -5.25 -0.14 14.90
C LEU A 154 -4.61 -1.21 14.02
N ARG A 155 -4.71 -2.48 14.45
CA ARG A 155 -4.20 -3.61 13.68
C ARG A 155 -5.23 -4.08 12.67
N TRP A 156 -4.93 -3.84 11.40
CA TRP A 156 -5.77 -4.18 10.24
C TRP A 156 -5.45 -5.54 9.61
N ARG A 157 -4.50 -6.31 10.18
CA ARG A 157 -4.10 -7.65 9.69
C ARG A 157 -3.85 -7.74 8.17
N GLN A 158 -3.10 -6.79 7.61
CA GLN A 158 -2.78 -6.73 6.17
C GLN A 158 -4.02 -6.59 5.27
N GLN A 159 -5.16 -6.12 5.80
CA GLN A 159 -6.39 -5.87 5.02
C GLN A 159 -6.63 -4.38 4.75
N ALA A 160 -5.92 -3.50 5.47
CA ALA A 160 -6.01 -2.06 5.33
C ALA A 160 -4.80 -1.36 5.94
N GLY A 161 -4.68 -0.06 5.67
CA GLY A 161 -3.68 0.80 6.28
C GLY A 161 -3.99 2.28 6.06
N PHE A 162 -3.27 3.12 6.79
CA PHE A 162 -3.24 4.56 6.60
C PHE A 162 -1.84 4.99 6.17
N ALA A 163 -1.76 5.86 5.17
CA ALA A 163 -0.51 6.52 4.82
C ALA A 163 -0.74 7.75 3.94
N ARG A 164 0.31 8.57 3.84
CA ARG A 164 0.40 9.69 2.90
C ARG A 164 1.13 9.35 1.60
N PHE A 165 1.71 8.15 1.53
CA PHE A 165 2.45 7.67 0.37
C PHE A 165 2.29 6.16 0.28
N PHE A 166 2.02 5.66 -0.93
CA PHE A 166 1.79 4.25 -1.20
C PHE A 166 2.59 3.80 -2.41
N ILE A 167 3.06 2.56 -2.35
CA ILE A 167 3.59 1.85 -3.51
C ILE A 167 2.67 0.65 -3.76
N ASP A 168 1.99 0.64 -4.90
CA ASP A 168 1.15 -0.47 -5.33
C ASP A 168 1.98 -1.43 -6.19
N VAL A 169 1.94 -2.72 -5.88
CA VAL A 169 2.42 -3.80 -6.74
C VAL A 169 1.19 -4.50 -7.30
N PHE A 170 0.90 -4.26 -8.56
CA PHE A 170 -0.28 -4.78 -9.25
C PHE A 170 -0.14 -6.26 -9.59
N SER A 171 -1.27 -6.93 -9.76
CA SER A 171 -1.34 -8.35 -10.14
C SER A 171 -0.74 -9.28 -9.08
N ILE A 172 -0.84 -8.89 -7.80
CA ILE A 172 -0.47 -9.70 -6.63
C ILE A 172 -1.72 -10.01 -5.81
N PHE A 173 -2.07 -11.29 -5.73
CA PHE A 173 -3.21 -11.77 -4.96
C PHE A 173 -2.93 -11.77 -3.44
N PRO A 174 -3.97 -11.71 -2.58
CA PRO A 174 -3.80 -11.76 -1.14
C PRO A 174 -3.00 -13.00 -0.70
N GLN A 175 -1.95 -12.76 0.09
CA GLN A 175 -1.02 -13.79 0.58
C GLN A 175 -0.20 -14.49 -0.51
N GLU A 176 -0.28 -14.09 -1.78
CA GLU A 176 0.53 -14.68 -2.83
C GLU A 176 2.00 -14.26 -2.72
N ALA A 177 2.24 -12.98 -2.40
CA ALA A 177 3.57 -12.42 -2.27
C ALA A 177 3.71 -11.61 -0.98
N ILE A 178 4.87 -11.72 -0.33
CA ILE A 178 5.20 -11.02 0.91
C ILE A 178 6.52 -10.25 0.72
N PRO A 179 6.59 -8.97 1.08
CA PRO A 179 7.85 -8.22 1.07
C PRO A 179 8.92 -8.88 1.93
N THR A 180 10.13 -9.02 1.39
CA THR A 180 11.29 -9.50 2.17
C THR A 180 11.79 -8.41 3.12
N ASP A 181 12.52 -8.82 4.16
CA ASP A 181 13.22 -7.88 5.05
C ASP A 181 14.22 -7.00 4.29
N ASN A 182 14.78 -7.48 3.17
CA ASN A 182 15.66 -6.66 2.34
C ASN A 182 14.90 -5.53 1.65
N LEU A 183 13.74 -5.81 1.05
CA LEU A 183 12.90 -4.78 0.44
C LEU A 183 12.43 -3.76 1.49
N LEU A 184 11.94 -4.23 2.64
CA LEU A 184 11.52 -3.36 3.73
C LEU A 184 12.71 -2.56 4.28
N GLY A 185 13.90 -3.15 4.37
CA GLY A 185 15.13 -2.47 4.79
C GLY A 185 15.56 -1.34 3.85
N VAL A 186 15.37 -1.50 2.54
CA VAL A 186 15.56 -0.41 1.55
C VAL A 186 14.58 0.73 1.81
N LEU A 187 13.30 0.41 1.95
CA LEU A 187 12.24 1.39 2.17
C LEU A 187 12.38 2.12 3.51
N ASN A 188 12.77 1.42 4.57
CA ASN A 188 12.95 2.00 5.90
C ASN A 188 13.95 3.17 5.91
N LYS A 189 14.96 3.12 5.03
CA LYS A 189 15.96 4.19 4.89
C LYS A 189 15.40 5.46 4.26
N THR A 190 14.31 5.39 3.51
CA THR A 190 13.71 6.55 2.82
C THR A 190 12.89 7.45 3.76
N CYS A 191 12.40 6.88 4.85
CA CYS A 191 11.55 7.56 5.85
C CYS A 191 12.12 7.50 7.28
N ALA A 192 13.30 6.87 7.47
CA ALA A 192 13.90 6.58 8.77
C ALA A 192 12.95 5.87 9.77
N GLN A 193 12.03 5.05 9.25
CA GLN A 193 11.05 4.34 10.06
C GLN A 193 10.60 3.04 9.38
N PRO A 194 9.98 2.10 10.10
CA PRO A 194 9.48 0.87 9.51
C PRO A 194 8.44 1.11 8.42
N TRP A 195 8.44 0.25 7.41
CA TRP A 195 7.40 0.09 6.41
C TRP A 195 6.62 -1.20 6.65
N ASN A 196 5.37 -1.18 6.25
CA ASN A 196 4.46 -2.33 6.35
C ASN A 196 3.69 -2.50 5.02
N TYR A 197 2.86 -3.54 4.97
CA TYR A 197 2.09 -3.86 3.79
C TYR A 197 0.68 -4.37 4.11
N PHE A 198 -0.19 -4.23 3.14
CA PHE A 198 -1.53 -4.82 3.13
C PHE A 198 -1.96 -5.13 1.70
N PHE A 199 -3.05 -5.87 1.54
CA PHE A 199 -3.63 -6.18 0.23
C PHE A 199 -4.91 -5.37 0.00
N THR A 200 -5.13 -4.96 -1.24
CA THR A 200 -6.40 -4.36 -1.67
C THR A 200 -6.88 -4.98 -2.97
N ASN A 201 -8.18 -4.85 -3.21
CA ASN A 201 -8.82 -5.08 -4.49
C ASN A 201 -9.66 -3.83 -4.81
N ARG A 202 -9.62 -3.37 -6.05
CA ARG A 202 -10.61 -2.42 -6.60
C ARG A 202 -10.87 -2.80 -8.05
#